data_AF-A0A2X5NQM8-F1
#
_entry.id   AF-A0A2X5NQM8-F1
#
_cell.length_a   1.000
_cell.length_b   1.000
_cell.length_c   1.000
_cell.angle_alpha   90.00
_cell.angle_beta   90.00
_cell.angle_gamma   90.00
#
_symmetry.space_group_name_H-M   'P 1'
#
loop_
_entity.id
_entity.type
_entity.pdbx_description
1 polymer ?
#
loop_
_entity_poly.entity_id
_entity_poly.type
_entity_poly.pdbx_seq_one_letter_code
_entity_poly.pdbx_strand_id
1 'polypeptide(L)'
;MKKHASLILALAGSLYSLCSQAQANPSPELTSQITDRYANQIFHGTRAAGMAVMVIDGNQRVFSSLGETRPGNRIRPKKDSLVRIASLSKLMTTDVLVHLAESGRVHFNDPLSRYAPKGVVVPSWHGNSIRLINLATHSAGLPREMPGGRPNRPVFVWPVRSQRWAWLAHARLRYSPGTEVSYSNLGFDFLADALSRLPVSLTLSYFVHWSPVRWV
;
A
#
# COMPACT_ATOMS: atom_id res chain seq x y z
N MET A 1 78.99 -10.67 33.57
CA MET A 1 78.33 -10.50 32.25
C MET A 1 77.52 -11.78 31.99
N LYS A 2 76.20 -11.85 31.91
CA LYS A 2 75.12 -10.87 31.80
C LYS A 2 73.88 -11.44 32.51
N LYS A 3 73.43 -10.72 33.54
CA LYS A 3 72.22 -10.98 34.36
C LYS A 3 70.93 -10.61 33.61
N HIS A 4 70.75 -11.06 32.37
CA HIS A 4 69.65 -10.55 31.51
C HIS A 4 68.74 -11.64 30.91
N ALA A 5 68.96 -12.92 31.22
CA ALA A 5 68.12 -13.99 30.66
C ALA A 5 66.73 -14.08 31.33
N SER A 6 66.59 -13.68 32.59
CA SER A 6 65.34 -13.91 33.35
C SER A 6 64.33 -12.75 33.30
N LEU A 7 64.70 -11.59 32.74
CA LEU A 7 63.80 -10.41 32.71
C LEU A 7 62.90 -10.36 31.47
N ILE A 8 63.17 -11.18 30.44
CA ILE A 8 62.40 -11.15 29.19
C ILE A 8 61.12 -12.01 29.29
N LEU A 9 61.06 -13.00 30.21
CA LEU A 9 59.85 -13.82 30.38
C LEU A 9 58.74 -13.12 31.19
N ALA A 10 59.05 -12.12 32.01
CA ALA A 10 58.04 -11.44 32.84
C ALA A 10 57.30 -10.31 32.10
N LEU A 11 57.87 -9.77 31.01
CA LEU A 11 57.23 -8.70 30.23
C LEU A 11 56.31 -9.22 29.11
N ALA A 12 56.39 -10.52 28.79
CA ALA A 12 55.50 -11.14 27.81
C ALA A 12 54.12 -11.49 28.40
N GLY A 13 54.01 -11.65 29.73
CA GLY A 13 52.75 -12.03 30.39
C GLY A 13 51.73 -10.90 30.58
N SER A 14 52.17 -9.64 30.56
CA SER A 14 51.29 -8.47 30.78
C SER A 14 50.65 -7.91 29.50
N LEU A 15 51.08 -8.36 28.31
CA LEU A 15 50.50 -7.91 27.03
C LEU A 15 49.32 -8.79 26.54
N TYR A 16 49.08 -9.95 27.15
CA TYR A 16 47.97 -10.82 26.74
C TYR A 16 46.61 -10.49 27.37
N SER A 17 46.55 -9.58 28.36
CA SER A 17 45.30 -9.29 29.09
C SER A 17 44.52 -8.07 28.58
N LEU A 18 45.00 -7.35 27.55
CA LEU A 18 44.38 -6.09 27.11
C LEU A 18 43.79 -6.10 25.68
N CYS A 19 43.81 -7.24 24.98
CA CYS A 19 43.35 -7.30 23.58
C CYS A 19 42.15 -8.21 23.31
N SER A 20 41.38 -8.60 24.34
CA SER A 20 40.17 -9.43 24.13
C SER A 20 38.95 -8.95 24.89
N GLN A 21 38.76 -7.63 24.92
CA GLN A 21 37.42 -7.06 24.87
C GLN A 21 37.26 -6.35 23.53
N ALA A 22 37.45 -7.11 22.45
CA ALA A 22 36.68 -6.79 21.26
C ALA A 22 35.21 -6.90 21.69
N GLN A 23 34.53 -5.77 21.85
CA GLN A 23 33.07 -5.77 21.88
C GLN A 23 32.65 -6.69 20.74
N ALA A 24 32.03 -7.82 21.06
CA ALA A 24 31.40 -8.64 20.06
C ALA A 24 30.43 -7.70 19.34
N ASN A 25 30.77 -7.29 18.12
CA ASN A 25 29.81 -6.65 17.25
C ASN A 25 28.63 -7.59 17.27
N PRO A 26 27.43 -7.18 17.73
CA PRO A 26 26.29 -8.05 17.69
C PRO A 26 26.21 -8.54 16.24
N SER A 27 26.25 -9.86 16.07
CA SER A 27 26.09 -10.49 14.75
C SER A 27 24.91 -9.81 14.04
N PRO A 28 24.98 -9.56 12.72
CA PRO A 28 23.83 -9.03 12.00
C PRO A 28 22.58 -9.81 12.41
N GLU A 29 21.64 -9.16 13.11
CA GLU A 29 20.42 -9.84 13.55
C GLU A 29 19.73 -10.36 12.29
N LEU A 30 19.43 -11.67 12.24
CA LEU A 30 18.75 -12.25 11.08
C LEU A 30 17.39 -11.55 10.91
N THR A 31 16.99 -11.24 9.67
CA THR A 31 15.72 -10.52 9.39
C THR A 31 14.52 -11.21 10.06
N SER A 32 14.56 -12.53 10.26
CA SER A 32 13.53 -13.24 11.02
C SER A 32 13.46 -12.86 12.50
N GLN A 33 14.60 -12.71 13.19
CA GLN A 33 14.64 -12.31 14.60
C GLN A 33 14.13 -10.89 14.79
N ILE A 34 14.51 -9.98 13.89
CA ILE A 34 13.99 -8.61 13.84
C ILE A 34 12.47 -8.64 13.61
N THR A 35 12.02 -9.42 12.63
CA THR A 35 10.60 -9.55 12.29
C THR A 35 9.80 -10.07 13.48
N ASP A 36 10.26 -11.13 14.14
CA ASP A 36 9.53 -11.71 15.28
C ASP A 36 9.47 -10.76 16.47
N ARG A 37 10.56 -10.03 16.76
CA ARG A 37 10.58 -9.01 17.83
C ARG A 37 9.54 -7.92 17.57
N TYR A 38 9.56 -7.31 16.39
CA TYR A 38 8.65 -6.21 16.07
C TYR A 38 7.22 -6.69 15.79
N ALA A 39 7.02 -7.88 15.22
CA ALA A 39 5.68 -8.45 15.03
C ALA A 39 4.99 -8.71 16.38
N ASN A 40 5.69 -9.24 17.38
CA ASN A 40 5.11 -9.38 18.72
C ASN A 40 4.72 -8.00 19.31
N GLN A 41 5.61 -7.01 19.21
CA GLN A 41 5.35 -5.66 19.72
C GLN A 41 4.14 -4.99 19.02
N ILE A 42 4.07 -5.06 17.69
CA ILE A 42 2.97 -4.48 16.90
C ILE A 42 1.66 -5.20 17.23
N PHE A 43 1.67 -6.54 17.32
CA PHE A 43 0.47 -7.31 17.63
C PHE A 43 -0.15 -6.90 18.97
N HIS A 44 0.67 -6.86 20.02
CA HIS A 44 0.21 -6.48 21.36
C HIS A 44 -0.13 -4.98 21.47
N GLY A 45 0.62 -4.12 20.78
CA GLY A 45 0.38 -2.67 20.74
C GLY A 45 -0.90 -2.28 20.01
N THR A 46 -1.27 -3.01 18.95
CA THR A 46 -2.48 -2.74 18.15
C THR A 46 -3.74 -3.43 18.69
N ARG A 47 -3.59 -4.39 19.60
CA ARG A 47 -4.69 -5.25 20.09
C ARG A 47 -5.43 -5.95 18.94
N ALA A 48 -4.69 -6.35 17.91
CA ALA A 48 -5.27 -7.05 16.76
C ALA A 48 -5.83 -8.42 17.19
N ALA A 49 -6.98 -8.81 16.63
CA ALA A 49 -7.50 -10.17 16.81
C ALA A 49 -6.57 -11.21 16.16
N GLY A 50 -6.08 -10.89 14.96
CA GLY A 50 -5.07 -11.65 14.24
C GLY A 50 -4.26 -10.72 13.34
N MET A 51 -3.01 -11.09 13.12
CA MET A 51 -2.07 -10.32 12.29
C MET A 51 -1.23 -11.26 11.44
N ALA A 52 -0.99 -10.87 10.20
CA ALA A 52 -0.02 -11.47 9.31
C ALA A 52 0.94 -10.37 8.84
N VAL A 53 2.24 -10.66 8.87
CA VAL A 53 3.32 -9.74 8.49
C VAL A 53 4.18 -10.44 7.45
N MET A 54 4.46 -9.73 6.36
CA MET A 54 5.41 -10.14 5.34
C MET A 54 6.51 -9.08 5.27
N VAL A 55 7.75 -9.48 5.53
CA VAL A 55 8.94 -8.63 5.45
C VAL A 55 9.78 -9.06 4.25
N ILE A 56 10.16 -8.08 3.44
CA ILE A 56 10.96 -8.22 2.24
C ILE A 56 12.21 -7.36 2.47
N ASP A 57 13.38 -7.99 2.57
CA ASP A 57 14.66 -7.33 2.79
C ASP A 57 15.74 -7.97 1.90
N GLY A 58 16.11 -7.27 0.82
CA GLY A 58 16.95 -7.84 -0.24
C GLY A 58 16.35 -9.14 -0.80
N ASN A 59 17.06 -10.26 -0.63
CA ASN A 59 16.60 -11.60 -1.01
C ASN A 59 15.82 -12.33 0.09
N GLN A 60 15.75 -11.78 1.30
CA GLN A 60 15.05 -12.40 2.43
C GLN A 60 13.55 -12.13 2.35
N ARG A 61 12.77 -13.16 2.65
CA ARG A 61 11.30 -13.15 2.65
C ARG A 61 10.83 -13.81 3.94
N VAL A 62 10.41 -13.02 4.91
CA VAL A 62 10.00 -13.52 6.23
C VAL A 62 8.50 -13.32 6.38
N PHE A 63 7.79 -14.41 6.68
CA PHE A 63 6.39 -14.37 7.07
C PHE A 63 6.26 -14.68 8.54
N SER A 64 5.56 -13.83 9.28
CA SER A 64 5.21 -14.06 10.69
C SER A 64 3.72 -13.76 10.87
N SER A 65 3.07 -14.47 11.79
CA SER A 65 1.68 -14.23 12.12
C SER A 65 1.42 -14.41 13.61
N LEU A 66 0.40 -13.72 14.12
CA LEU A 66 -0.01 -13.76 15.52
C LEU A 66 -1.54 -13.73 15.63
N GLY A 67 -2.05 -14.14 16.79
CA GLY A 67 -3.47 -14.16 17.09
C GLY A 67 -4.25 -15.18 16.27
N GLU A 68 -5.50 -14.82 15.95
CA GLU A 68 -6.52 -15.72 15.44
C GLU A 68 -7.27 -15.09 14.27
N THR A 69 -7.70 -15.92 13.32
CA THR A 69 -8.49 -15.48 12.15
C THR A 69 -9.92 -15.09 12.52
N ARG A 70 -10.42 -15.58 13.66
CA ARG A 70 -11.70 -15.18 14.27
C ARG A 70 -11.54 -15.24 15.79
N PRO A 71 -12.19 -14.34 16.55
CA PRO A 71 -12.12 -14.37 18.01
C PRO A 71 -12.47 -15.75 18.59
N GLY A 72 -11.55 -16.33 19.37
CA GLY A 72 -11.71 -17.58 20.10
C GLY A 72 -11.48 -18.85 19.26
N ASN A 73 -11.17 -18.74 17.97
CA ASN A 73 -11.09 -19.92 17.12
C ASN A 73 -9.74 -20.65 17.17
N ARG A 74 -8.70 -20.06 17.77
CA ARG A 74 -7.33 -20.60 17.88
C ARG A 74 -6.67 -20.97 16.55
N ILE A 75 -7.13 -20.38 15.44
CA ILE A 75 -6.56 -20.58 14.10
C ILE A 75 -5.71 -19.37 13.74
N ARG A 76 -4.39 -19.54 13.73
CA ARG A 76 -3.45 -18.49 13.30
C ARG A 76 -3.65 -18.09 11.83
N PRO A 77 -3.49 -16.80 11.48
CA PRO A 77 -3.41 -16.37 10.08
C PRO A 77 -2.28 -17.08 9.33
N LYS A 78 -2.54 -17.42 8.08
CA LYS A 78 -1.64 -18.10 7.14
C LYS A 78 -1.38 -17.20 5.92
N LYS A 79 -0.39 -17.57 5.10
CA LYS A 79 -0.03 -16.83 3.87
C LYS A 79 -1.20 -16.70 2.88
N ASP A 80 -2.13 -17.65 2.90
CA ASP A 80 -3.32 -17.74 2.06
C ASP A 80 -4.61 -17.26 2.77
N SER A 81 -4.50 -16.71 3.99
CA SER A 81 -5.64 -16.14 4.68
C SER A 81 -6.21 -14.94 3.93
N LEU A 82 -7.49 -14.99 3.60
CA LEU A 82 -8.16 -13.89 2.92
C LEU A 82 -8.28 -12.66 3.83
N VAL A 83 -7.86 -11.52 3.31
CA VAL A 83 -7.93 -10.22 3.99
C VAL A 83 -8.53 -9.17 3.07
N ARG A 84 -9.19 -8.17 3.66
CA ARG A 84 -9.62 -6.98 2.94
C ARG A 84 -8.48 -5.96 3.01
N ILE A 85 -7.76 -5.75 1.90
CA ILE A 85 -6.65 -4.78 1.84
C ILE A 85 -7.11 -3.31 1.85
N ALA A 86 -8.43 -3.08 1.81
CA ALA A 86 -9.07 -1.78 1.89
C ALA A 86 -8.42 -0.75 0.94
N SER A 87 -7.98 0.39 1.47
CA SER A 87 -7.45 1.48 0.65
C SER A 87 -6.13 1.17 -0.06
N LEU A 88 -5.45 0.06 0.21
CA LEU A 88 -4.31 -0.37 -0.60
C LEU A 88 -4.73 -0.71 -2.05
N SER A 89 -6.00 -1.02 -2.29
CA SER A 89 -6.55 -1.18 -3.65
C SER A 89 -6.37 0.06 -4.53
N LYS A 90 -6.17 1.25 -3.94
CA LYS A 90 -5.88 2.48 -4.68
C LYS A 90 -4.54 2.41 -5.41
N LEU A 91 -3.53 1.79 -4.81
CA LEU A 91 -2.23 1.60 -5.43
C LEU A 91 -2.34 0.75 -6.70
N MET A 92 -3.15 -0.32 -6.66
CA MET A 92 -3.46 -1.14 -7.83
C MET A 92 -4.20 -0.35 -8.90
N THR A 93 -5.14 0.51 -8.50
CA THR A 93 -5.91 1.36 -9.44
C THR A 93 -5.00 2.38 -10.12
N THR A 94 -4.07 3.01 -9.39
CA THR A 94 -3.08 3.91 -9.97
C THR A 94 -2.06 3.20 -10.84
N ASP A 95 -1.67 1.97 -10.50
CA ASP A 95 -0.75 1.19 -11.33
C ASP A 95 -1.37 0.87 -12.70
N VAL A 96 -2.65 0.50 -12.72
CA VAL A 96 -3.42 0.35 -13.98
C VAL A 96 -3.47 1.68 -14.77
N LEU A 97 -3.69 2.82 -14.09
CA LEU A 97 -3.67 4.14 -14.75
C LEU A 97 -2.29 4.43 -15.38
N VAL A 98 -1.20 4.19 -14.67
CA VAL A 98 0.17 4.43 -15.16
C VAL A 98 0.45 3.54 -16.36
N HIS A 99 0.17 2.24 -16.28
CA HIS A 99 0.39 1.31 -17.39
C HIS A 99 -0.41 1.69 -18.65
N LEU A 100 -1.67 2.12 -18.49
CA LEU A 100 -2.49 2.60 -19.60
C LEU A 100 -1.97 3.92 -20.17
N ALA A 101 -1.35 4.77 -19.34
CA ALA A 101 -0.73 6.01 -19.79
C ALA A 101 0.57 5.75 -20.58
N GLU A 102 1.42 4.84 -20.10
CA GLU A 102 2.65 4.41 -20.80
C GLU A 102 2.35 3.81 -22.17
N SER A 103 1.26 3.05 -22.29
CA SER A 103 0.80 2.48 -23.57
C SER A 103 0.01 3.47 -24.45
N GLY A 104 -0.06 4.75 -24.06
CA GLY A 104 -0.75 5.81 -24.81
C GLY A 104 -2.27 5.64 -24.91
N ARG A 105 -2.87 4.78 -24.07
CA ARG A 105 -4.33 4.51 -24.07
C ARG A 105 -5.12 5.58 -23.34
N VAL A 106 -4.51 6.20 -22.34
CA VAL A 106 -5.05 7.35 -21.59
C VAL A 106 -3.95 8.37 -21.38
N HIS A 107 -4.32 9.59 -20.99
CA HIS A 107 -3.37 10.58 -20.48
C HIS A 107 -3.82 11.00 -19.08
N PHE A 108 -2.86 11.25 -18.18
CA PHE A 108 -3.14 11.75 -16.84
C PHE A 108 -4.00 13.02 -16.86
N ASN A 109 -3.83 13.85 -17.89
CA ASN A 109 -4.56 15.09 -18.09
C ASN A 109 -5.91 14.93 -18.80
N ASP A 110 -6.32 13.72 -19.19
CA ASP A 110 -7.64 13.53 -19.79
C ASP A 110 -8.73 13.95 -18.79
N PRO A 111 -9.75 14.71 -19.24
CA PRO A 111 -10.87 15.06 -18.39
C PRO A 111 -11.74 13.83 -18.11
N LEU A 112 -12.27 13.71 -16.90
CA LEU A 112 -13.19 12.62 -16.51
C LEU A 112 -14.42 12.56 -17.42
N SER A 113 -14.87 13.69 -17.96
CA SER A 113 -15.99 13.78 -18.91
C SER A 113 -15.80 12.93 -20.16
N ARG A 114 -14.55 12.71 -20.60
CA ARG A 114 -14.22 11.84 -21.74
C ARG A 114 -14.67 10.39 -21.52
N TYR A 115 -14.75 9.95 -20.27
CA TYR A 115 -15.06 8.58 -19.87
C TYR A 115 -16.46 8.43 -19.25
N ALA A 116 -17.23 9.52 -19.23
CA ALA A 116 -18.58 9.53 -18.68
C ALA A 116 -19.54 8.66 -19.52
N PRO A 117 -20.58 8.08 -18.91
CA PRO A 117 -21.70 7.54 -19.68
C PRO A 117 -22.29 8.59 -20.64
N LYS A 118 -22.78 8.12 -21.79
CA LYS A 118 -23.40 8.98 -22.81
C LYS A 118 -24.50 9.83 -22.17
N GLY A 119 -24.44 11.13 -22.38
CA GLY A 119 -25.42 12.11 -21.86
C GLY A 119 -25.21 12.52 -20.40
N VAL A 120 -24.23 11.96 -19.67
CA VAL A 120 -23.92 12.39 -18.31
C VAL A 120 -22.97 13.57 -18.33
N VAL A 121 -23.39 14.66 -17.67
CA VAL A 121 -22.57 15.85 -17.47
C VAL A 121 -21.63 15.62 -16.28
N VAL A 122 -20.35 15.99 -16.44
CA VAL A 122 -19.38 16.01 -15.33
C VAL A 122 -19.16 17.47 -14.93
N PRO A 123 -19.28 17.83 -13.64
CA PRO A 123 -19.15 19.21 -13.20
C PRO A 123 -17.71 19.71 -13.37
N SER A 124 -17.59 21.02 -13.58
CA SER A 124 -16.32 21.74 -13.62
C SER A 124 -16.37 22.91 -12.62
N TRP A 125 -15.20 23.44 -12.28
CA TRP A 125 -15.07 24.63 -11.44
C TRP A 125 -14.66 25.82 -12.30
N HIS A 126 -15.61 26.69 -12.64
CA HIS A 126 -15.39 27.84 -13.53
C HIS A 126 -14.68 27.45 -14.85
N GLY A 127 -15.05 26.31 -15.45
CA GLY A 127 -14.42 25.77 -16.66
C GLY A 127 -13.26 24.80 -16.41
N ASN A 128 -12.71 24.75 -15.20
CA ASN A 128 -11.66 23.78 -14.85
C ASN A 128 -12.25 22.39 -14.65
N SER A 129 -11.93 21.49 -15.57
CA SER A 129 -12.42 20.10 -15.57
C SER A 129 -11.64 19.21 -14.60
N ILE A 130 -12.32 18.23 -14.00
CA ILE A 130 -11.66 17.14 -13.26
C ILE A 130 -10.86 16.29 -14.25
N ARG A 131 -9.57 16.09 -14.01
CA ARG A 131 -8.70 15.21 -14.80
C ARG A 131 -8.42 13.90 -14.06
N LEU A 132 -8.00 12.85 -14.78
CA LEU A 132 -7.65 11.56 -14.17
C LEU A 132 -6.59 11.70 -13.08
N ILE A 133 -5.59 12.56 -13.27
CA ILE A 133 -4.57 12.85 -12.25
C ILE A 133 -5.18 13.44 -10.99
N ASN A 134 -6.23 14.25 -11.08
CA ASN A 134 -6.86 14.83 -9.90
C ASN A 134 -7.58 13.76 -9.07
N LEU A 135 -8.15 12.75 -9.71
CA LEU A 135 -8.75 11.61 -9.03
C LEU A 135 -7.69 10.78 -8.30
N ALA A 136 -6.59 10.46 -9.00
CA ALA A 136 -5.48 9.66 -8.47
C ALA A 136 -4.73 10.35 -7.32
N THR A 137 -4.70 11.68 -7.29
CA THR A 137 -3.98 12.50 -6.31
C THR A 137 -4.90 13.13 -5.25
N HIS A 138 -6.16 12.72 -5.18
CA HIS A 138 -7.14 13.27 -4.22
C HIS A 138 -7.36 14.78 -4.34
N SER A 139 -7.20 15.35 -5.54
CA SER A 139 -7.31 16.79 -5.78
C SER A 139 -8.47 17.19 -6.70
N ALA A 140 -9.50 16.33 -6.81
CA ALA A 140 -10.60 16.50 -7.76
C ALA A 140 -11.70 17.49 -7.33
N GLY A 141 -11.66 18.07 -6.13
CA GLY A 141 -12.75 18.89 -5.60
C GLY A 141 -13.99 18.09 -5.18
N LEU A 142 -13.89 16.76 -5.15
CA LEU A 142 -14.95 15.82 -4.75
C LEU A 142 -14.91 15.56 -3.23
N PRO A 143 -16.06 15.27 -2.60
CA PRO A 143 -16.09 14.85 -1.21
C PRO A 143 -15.40 13.48 -1.01
N ARG A 144 -15.11 13.14 0.25
CA ARG A 144 -14.51 11.83 0.60
C ARG A 144 -15.36 10.66 0.11
N GLU A 145 -16.66 10.74 0.37
CA GLU A 145 -17.70 9.77 0.02
C GLU A 145 -18.86 10.49 -0.67
N MET A 146 -19.67 9.75 -1.42
CA MET A 146 -20.93 10.29 -1.92
C MET A 146 -21.88 10.58 -0.72
N PRO A 147 -22.44 11.80 -0.60
CA PRO A 147 -23.43 12.12 0.42
C PRO A 147 -24.73 11.30 0.28
N GLY A 148 -25.51 11.19 1.36
CA GLY A 148 -26.83 10.52 1.33
C GLY A 148 -26.80 9.00 1.52
N GLY A 149 -25.68 8.46 1.99
CA GLY A 149 -25.54 7.04 2.30
C GLY A 149 -26.32 6.60 3.54
N ARG A 150 -26.92 5.40 3.50
CA ARG A 150 -27.54 4.80 4.69
C ARG A 150 -26.49 4.42 5.74
N PRO A 151 -26.77 4.64 7.04
CA PRO A 151 -25.93 4.12 8.11
C PRO A 151 -25.97 2.58 8.14
N ASN A 152 -25.00 1.95 8.82
CA ASN A 152 -24.94 0.51 9.10
C ASN A 152 -25.06 -0.43 7.89
N ARG A 153 -24.60 0.02 6.72
CA ARG A 153 -24.51 -0.81 5.52
C ARG A 153 -23.26 -1.69 5.51
N PRO A 154 -23.25 -2.81 4.77
CA PRO A 154 -22.02 -3.55 4.49
C PRO A 154 -20.94 -2.64 3.89
N VAL A 155 -19.68 -2.91 4.19
CA VAL A 155 -18.54 -2.17 3.64
C VAL A 155 -18.38 -2.43 2.14
N PHE A 156 -17.97 -1.41 1.38
CA PHE A 156 -17.63 -1.50 -0.04
C PHE A 156 -18.77 -1.89 -1.01
N VAL A 157 -20.04 -1.80 -0.60
CA VAL A 157 -21.20 -2.13 -1.48
C VAL A 157 -21.96 -0.91 -1.98
N TRP A 158 -21.64 0.29 -1.47
CA TRP A 158 -22.30 1.53 -1.86
C TRP A 158 -21.29 2.68 -1.90
N PRO A 159 -21.43 3.62 -2.85
CA PRO A 159 -22.43 3.66 -3.91
C PRO A 159 -22.12 2.69 -5.05
N VAL A 160 -23.15 2.24 -5.77
CA VAL A 160 -22.92 1.53 -7.05
C VAL A 160 -22.68 2.55 -8.17
N ARG A 161 -22.09 2.08 -9.28
CA ARG A 161 -21.71 2.93 -10.42
C ARG A 161 -22.84 3.86 -10.89
N SER A 162 -24.04 3.33 -11.13
CA SER A 162 -25.17 4.15 -11.61
C SER A 162 -25.51 5.29 -10.64
N GLN A 163 -25.48 5.03 -9.34
CA GLN A 163 -25.75 6.04 -8.31
C GLN A 163 -24.67 7.12 -8.28
N ARG A 164 -23.39 6.74 -8.39
CA ARG A 164 -22.27 7.70 -8.47
C ARG A 164 -22.43 8.67 -9.63
N TRP A 165 -22.66 8.15 -10.84
CA TRP A 165 -22.79 8.99 -12.03
C TRP A 165 -24.06 9.84 -12.02
N ALA A 166 -25.18 9.30 -11.51
CA ALA A 166 -26.41 10.08 -11.34
C ALA A 166 -26.21 11.25 -10.34
N TRP A 167 -25.52 11.00 -9.23
CA TRP A 167 -25.18 12.04 -8.27
C TRP A 167 -24.22 13.09 -8.86
N LEU A 168 -23.17 12.64 -9.57
CA LEU A 168 -22.15 13.53 -10.14
C LEU A 168 -22.74 14.55 -11.11
N ALA A 169 -23.75 14.16 -11.88
CA ALA A 169 -24.44 15.04 -12.85
C ALA A 169 -25.03 16.32 -12.23
N HIS A 170 -25.27 16.32 -10.91
CA HIS A 170 -25.82 17.45 -10.17
C HIS A 170 -24.89 17.96 -9.06
N ALA A 171 -23.70 17.36 -8.94
CA ALA A 171 -22.75 17.72 -7.89
C ALA A 171 -22.07 19.06 -8.17
N ARG A 172 -21.67 19.74 -7.10
CA ARG A 172 -20.78 20.91 -7.15
C ARG A 172 -19.43 20.54 -6.56
N LEU A 173 -18.36 20.96 -7.23
CA LEU A 173 -17.01 20.84 -6.69
C LEU A 173 -16.85 21.81 -5.53
N ARG A 174 -16.02 21.46 -4.55
CA ARG A 174 -15.75 22.31 -3.38
C ARG A 174 -14.68 23.37 -3.65
N TYR A 175 -13.78 23.07 -4.57
CA TYR A 175 -12.63 23.87 -4.96
C TYR A 175 -12.20 23.48 -6.38
N SER A 176 -11.30 24.26 -6.97
CA SER A 176 -10.77 23.98 -8.31
C SER A 176 -9.97 22.67 -8.33
N PRO A 177 -10.19 21.78 -9.31
CA PRO A 177 -9.35 20.59 -9.45
C PRO A 177 -7.86 20.94 -9.50
N GLY A 178 -7.05 20.22 -8.72
CA GLY A 178 -5.60 20.41 -8.62
C GLY A 178 -5.12 21.45 -7.60
N THR A 179 -6.00 22.21 -6.94
CA THR A 179 -5.57 23.25 -6.00
C THR A 179 -5.55 22.82 -4.53
N GLU A 180 -6.33 21.80 -4.16
CA GLU A 180 -6.38 21.27 -2.80
C GLU A 180 -6.42 19.75 -2.78
N VAL A 181 -5.88 19.14 -1.73
CA VAL A 181 -5.86 17.69 -1.53
C VAL A 181 -6.84 17.31 -0.42
N SER A 182 -7.83 16.48 -0.76
CA SER A 182 -8.78 15.91 0.19
C SER A 182 -9.03 14.45 -0.16
N TYR A 183 -8.62 13.56 0.75
CA TYR A 183 -8.73 12.11 0.54
C TYR A 183 -10.14 11.71 0.11
N SER A 184 -10.26 11.00 -1.02
CA SER A 184 -11.54 10.62 -1.60
C SER A 184 -11.56 9.18 -2.10
N ASN A 185 -12.48 8.40 -1.53
CA ASN A 185 -12.86 7.09 -2.07
C ASN A 185 -13.68 7.27 -3.34
N LEU A 186 -14.61 8.24 -3.35
CA LEU A 186 -15.43 8.56 -4.49
C LEU A 186 -14.60 8.95 -5.73
N GLY A 187 -13.54 9.72 -5.56
CA GLY A 187 -12.62 10.07 -6.64
C GLY A 187 -11.94 8.83 -7.24
N PHE A 188 -11.51 7.89 -6.40
CA PHE A 188 -10.91 6.63 -6.86
C PHE A 188 -11.92 5.70 -7.54
N ASP A 189 -13.16 5.67 -7.07
CA ASP A 189 -14.24 4.95 -7.76
C ASP A 189 -14.50 5.51 -9.16
N PHE A 190 -14.48 6.85 -9.33
CA PHE A 190 -14.59 7.47 -10.66
C PHE A 190 -13.37 7.18 -11.53
N LEU A 191 -12.17 7.11 -10.95
CA LEU A 191 -10.98 6.69 -11.68
C LEU A 191 -11.16 5.26 -12.20
N ALA A 192 -11.58 4.32 -11.35
CA ALA A 192 -11.85 2.94 -11.78
C ALA A 192 -12.98 2.88 -12.84
N ASP A 193 -14.06 3.66 -12.68
CA ASP A 193 -15.13 3.75 -13.66
C ASP A 193 -14.65 4.28 -15.01
N ALA A 194 -13.68 5.21 -15.02
CA ALA A 194 -13.06 5.75 -16.22
C ALA A 194 -12.17 4.71 -16.91
N LEU A 195 -11.27 4.07 -16.16
CA LEU A 195 -10.35 3.06 -16.69
C LEU A 195 -11.09 1.83 -17.24
N SER A 196 -12.21 1.44 -16.61
CA SER A 196 -13.06 0.34 -17.07
C SER A 196 -13.85 0.62 -18.36
N ARG A 197 -13.81 1.85 -18.90
CA ARG A 197 -14.37 2.14 -20.25
C ARG A 197 -13.51 1.60 -21.37
N LEU A 198 -12.24 1.30 -21.10
CA LEU A 198 -11.33 0.76 -22.09
C LEU A 198 -11.62 -0.73 -22.31
N PRO A 199 -11.40 -1.25 -23.53
CA PRO A 199 -11.57 -2.67 -23.83
C PRO A 199 -10.90 -3.59 -22.80
N VAL A 200 -11.62 -4.62 -22.37
CA VAL A 200 -11.18 -5.58 -21.34
C VAL A 200 -9.89 -6.31 -21.76
N SER A 201 -9.62 -6.47 -23.05
CA SER A 201 -8.36 -7.02 -23.55
C SER A 201 -7.13 -6.19 -23.14
N LEU A 202 -7.28 -4.87 -22.99
CA LEU A 202 -6.20 -3.97 -22.58
C LEU A 202 -5.96 -4.00 -21.07
N THR A 203 -7.01 -4.18 -20.26
CA THR A 203 -6.89 -4.27 -18.81
C THR A 203 -6.52 -5.67 -18.32
N LEU A 204 -6.93 -6.74 -19.02
CA LEU A 204 -6.50 -8.11 -18.72
C LEU A 204 -5.05 -8.39 -19.13
N SER A 205 -4.57 -7.84 -20.25
CA SER A 205 -3.17 -8.00 -20.68
C SER A 205 -2.18 -7.53 -19.60
N TYR A 206 -2.56 -6.49 -18.85
CA TYR A 206 -1.79 -6.00 -17.70
C TYR A 206 -1.73 -7.02 -16.54
N PHE A 207 -2.84 -7.67 -16.18
CA PHE A 207 -2.84 -8.71 -15.14
C PHE A 207 -2.14 -10.00 -15.58
N VAL A 208 -2.15 -10.31 -16.89
CA VAL A 208 -1.39 -11.44 -17.45
C VAL A 208 0.12 -11.16 -17.41
N HIS A 209 0.57 -9.90 -17.60
CA HIS A 209 1.98 -9.52 -17.48
C HIS A 209 2.49 -9.45 -16.03
N TRP A 210 1.60 -9.32 -15.04
CA TRP A 210 1.91 -9.50 -13.62
C TRP A 210 2.19 -10.96 -13.22
N SER A 211 2.14 -11.89 -14.18
CA SER A 211 2.37 -13.32 -13.99
C SER A 211 3.77 -13.85 -14.43
N PRO A 212 4.92 -13.21 -14.14
CA PRO A 212 6.19 -13.95 -14.16
C PRO A 212 6.41 -14.71 -12.83
N VAL A 213 5.61 -14.43 -11.79
CA VAL A 213 5.63 -15.18 -10.53
C VAL A 213 4.65 -16.35 -10.66
N ARG A 214 5.17 -17.51 -11.04
CA ARG A 214 4.46 -18.78 -10.82
C ARG A 214 4.27 -18.94 -9.31
N TRP A 215 3.07 -18.73 -8.82
CA TRP A 215 2.67 -19.22 -7.51
C TRP A 215 2.51 -20.74 -7.63
N VAL A 216 3.59 -21.46 -7.35
CA VAL A 216 3.59 -22.91 -7.07
C VAL A 216 3.58 -23.08 -5.56
#